data_AF-A0A7V7BYD9-F1
#
_entry.id   AF-A0A7V7BYD9-F1
#
_cell.length_a   1.000
_cell.length_b   1.000
_cell.length_c   1.000
_cell.angle_alpha   90.00
_cell.angle_beta   90.00
_cell.angle_gamma   90.00
#
_symmetry.space_group_name_H-M   'P 1'
#
loop_
_entity.id
_entity.type
_entity.pdbx_description
1 polymer ?
#
loop_
_entity_poly.entity_id
_entity_poly.type
_entity_poly.pdbx_seq_one_letter_code
_entity_poly.pdbx_strand_id
1 'polypeptide(L)'
;AFFTLSLGIGSMLIFGSYLSRERTLAGESVYVVILDTLVALMAGLVIFPACFAFGVDAGAGPGLIFVTLPNVFNSMMGGRLWGTLFFVFLSFASLTTVIAVFEHLIAFAMDEWKWSRKKASYIGIVVMFIASLPCVLGFGPWSGFQPFGEGTVVLDLEDFIVSFNLLPIGSLIFVLFCTSKYGWGWENFIKEANTGIGPKFPEGLRGYMTYFLPVIIAVILVMGYIQFFG
;
A
#
# COMPACT_ATOMS: atom_id res chain seq x y z
N ALA A 1 2.61 -1.52 7.42
CA ALA A 1 3.85 -1.87 6.68
C ALA A 1 3.55 -2.39 5.28
N PHE A 2 2.81 -3.49 5.12
CA PHE A 2 2.52 -4.03 3.78
C PHE A 2 1.75 -3.07 2.87
N PHE A 3 0.74 -2.37 3.41
CA PHE A 3 -0.07 -1.42 2.64
C PHE A 3 0.75 -0.25 2.09
N THR A 4 1.48 0.47 2.97
CA THR A 4 2.26 1.66 2.55
C THR A 4 3.34 1.32 1.52
N LEU A 5 3.97 0.14 1.62
CA LEU A 5 4.95 -0.34 0.64
C LEU A 5 4.32 -1.14 -0.53
N SER A 6 2.99 -1.27 -0.57
CA SER A 6 2.26 -2.03 -1.59
C SER A 6 2.76 -3.47 -1.78
N LEU A 7 3.07 -4.16 -0.69
CA LEU A 7 3.65 -5.52 -0.71
C LEU A 7 2.57 -6.60 -0.68
N GLY A 8 2.76 -7.65 -1.48
CA GLY A 8 1.94 -8.86 -1.45
C GLY A 8 0.90 -8.99 -2.56
N ILE A 9 0.58 -7.91 -3.27
CA ILE A 9 -0.39 -7.91 -4.38
C ILE A 9 0.25 -7.75 -5.77
N GLY A 10 1.58 -7.87 -5.87
CA GLY A 10 2.29 -7.88 -7.16
C GLY A 10 2.45 -6.52 -7.85
N SER A 11 1.97 -5.41 -7.27
CA SER A 11 2.19 -4.06 -7.80
C SER A 11 3.68 -3.71 -7.93
N MET A 12 4.46 -3.98 -6.88
CA MET A 12 5.93 -3.80 -6.91
C MET A 12 6.63 -4.73 -7.90
N LEU A 13 6.06 -5.90 -8.22
CA LEU A 13 6.62 -6.81 -9.22
C LEU A 13 6.53 -6.21 -10.63
N ILE A 14 5.39 -5.58 -10.95
CA ILE A 14 5.21 -4.89 -12.24
C ILE A 14 6.19 -3.74 -12.38
N PHE A 15 6.35 -2.90 -11.35
CA PHE A 15 7.36 -1.85 -11.40
C PHE A 15 8.79 -2.37 -11.45
N GLY A 16 9.09 -3.46 -10.74
CA GLY A 16 10.37 -4.15 -10.86
C GLY A 16 10.65 -4.64 -12.27
N SER A 17 9.62 -5.09 -13.00
CA SER A 17 9.77 -5.56 -14.39
C SER A 17 10.12 -4.45 -15.38
N TYR A 18 9.83 -3.19 -15.04
CA TYR A 18 10.17 -2.02 -15.84
C TYR A 18 11.50 -1.38 -15.45
N LEU A 19 12.14 -1.85 -14.37
CA LEU A 19 13.42 -1.31 -13.92
C LEU A 19 14.56 -1.78 -14.83
N SER A 20 15.50 -0.88 -15.15
CA SER A 20 16.72 -1.25 -15.88
C SER A 20 17.62 -2.14 -15.01
N ARG A 21 18.34 -3.08 -15.64
CA ARG A 21 19.30 -3.98 -14.95
C ARG A 21 20.62 -3.29 -14.54
N GLU A 22 20.67 -1.97 -14.58
CA GLU A 22 21.89 -1.18 -14.28
C GLU A 22 22.14 -1.05 -12.77
N ARG A 23 21.09 -1.11 -11.96
CA ARG A 23 21.14 -0.93 -10.49
C ARG A 23 20.62 -2.18 -9.79
N THR A 24 21.19 -2.49 -8.64
CA THR A 24 20.76 -3.62 -7.80
C THR A 24 19.37 -3.38 -7.21
N LEU A 25 18.51 -4.41 -7.21
CA LEU A 25 17.17 -4.33 -6.63
C LEU A 25 17.19 -4.03 -5.13
N ALA A 26 18.19 -4.54 -4.41
CA ALA A 26 18.34 -4.29 -2.98
C ALA A 26 18.56 -2.80 -2.68
N GLY A 27 19.40 -2.11 -3.48
CA GLY A 27 19.63 -0.68 -3.35
C GLY A 27 18.37 0.15 -3.57
N GLU A 28 17.65 -0.10 -4.67
CA GLU A 28 16.40 0.61 -4.97
C GLU A 28 15.34 0.36 -3.89
N SER A 29 15.23 -0.89 -3.39
CA SER A 29 14.31 -1.24 -2.31
C SER A 29 14.59 -0.46 -1.01
N VAL A 30 15.86 -0.26 -0.66
CA VAL A 30 16.25 0.53 0.52
C VAL A 30 15.83 1.99 0.38
N TYR A 31 16.02 2.59 -0.80
CA TYR A 31 15.58 3.97 -1.04
C TYR A 31 14.06 4.11 -0.92
N VAL A 32 13.30 3.18 -1.48
CA VAL A 32 11.83 3.18 -1.36
C VAL A 32 11.41 3.11 0.11
N VAL A 33 11.97 2.18 0.89
CA VAL A 33 11.63 2.02 2.32
C VAL A 33 11.97 3.26 3.13
N ILE A 34 13.16 3.85 2.91
CA ILE A 34 13.59 5.06 3.62
C ILE A 34 12.68 6.24 3.30
N LEU A 35 12.41 6.48 2.01
CA LEU A 35 11.58 7.61 1.58
C LEU A 35 10.13 7.48 2.08
N ASP A 36 9.53 6.29 1.96
CA ASP A 36 8.19 5.99 2.49
C ASP A 36 8.13 6.25 4.00
N THR A 37 9.10 5.71 4.74
CA THR A 37 9.15 5.86 6.21
C THR A 37 9.33 7.32 6.62
N LEU A 38 10.21 8.07 5.94
CA LEU A 38 10.44 9.49 6.23
C LEU A 38 9.17 10.31 6.00
N VAL A 39 8.45 10.06 4.89
CA VAL A 39 7.18 10.73 4.60
C VAL A 39 6.12 10.39 5.64
N ALA A 40 6.01 9.11 6.03
CA ALA A 40 5.08 8.68 7.07
C ALA A 40 5.37 9.34 8.44
N LEU A 41 6.65 9.44 8.83
CA LEU A 41 7.07 10.11 10.06
C LEU A 41 6.76 11.61 10.01
N MET A 42 7.06 12.30 8.89
CA MET A 42 6.72 13.70 8.71
C MET A 42 5.21 13.93 8.80
N ALA A 43 4.41 13.08 8.16
CA ALA A 43 2.95 13.16 8.22
C ALA A 43 2.43 13.00 9.66
N GLY A 44 2.95 12.01 10.42
CA GLY A 44 2.61 11.83 11.83
C GLY A 44 2.97 13.03 12.70
N LEU A 45 4.16 13.60 12.51
CA LEU A 45 4.61 14.79 13.23
C LEU A 45 3.78 16.05 12.94
N VAL A 46 3.11 16.11 11.78
CA VAL A 46 2.17 17.20 11.46
C VAL A 46 0.78 16.91 12.01
N ILE A 47 0.26 15.70 11.82
CA ILE A 47 -1.13 15.35 12.12
C ILE A 47 -1.36 15.22 13.63
N PHE A 48 -0.52 14.51 14.39
CA PHE A 48 -0.79 14.28 15.81
C PHE A 48 -0.80 15.56 16.64
N PRO A 49 0.20 16.47 16.54
CA PRO A 49 0.16 17.73 17.28
C PRO A 49 -1.03 18.60 16.91
N ALA A 50 -1.42 18.61 15.63
CA ALA A 50 -2.62 19.29 15.17
C ALA A 50 -3.88 18.71 15.83
N CYS A 51 -4.03 17.38 15.88
CA CYS A 51 -5.17 16.73 16.53
C CYS A 51 -5.28 17.17 18.00
N PHE A 52 -4.17 17.13 18.75
CA PHE A 52 -4.15 17.54 20.16
C PHE A 52 -4.41 19.03 20.35
N ALA A 53 -3.88 19.90 19.49
CA ALA A 53 -4.07 21.35 19.58
C ALA A 53 -5.52 21.77 19.31
N PHE A 54 -6.22 21.07 18.41
CA PHE A 54 -7.60 21.38 18.01
C PHE A 54 -8.64 20.47 18.67
N GLY A 55 -8.24 19.60 19.60
CA GLY A 55 -9.14 18.69 20.30
C GLY A 55 -9.84 17.67 19.38
N VAL A 56 -9.21 17.31 18.27
CA VAL A 56 -9.72 16.28 17.35
C VAL A 56 -9.19 14.92 17.78
N ASP A 57 -10.06 13.92 17.78
CA ASP A 57 -9.66 12.53 18.04
C ASP A 57 -8.77 12.01 16.91
N ALA A 58 -7.51 11.72 17.23
CA ALA A 58 -6.55 11.16 16.27
C ALA A 58 -6.91 9.74 15.79
N GLY A 59 -7.86 9.07 16.46
CA GLY A 59 -8.43 7.79 16.08
C GLY A 59 -9.65 7.88 15.15
N ALA A 60 -10.07 9.06 14.72
CA ALA A 60 -11.29 9.28 13.91
C ALA A 60 -11.24 8.70 12.47
N GLY A 61 -10.19 7.94 12.13
CA GLY A 61 -10.09 7.22 10.87
C GLY A 61 -9.87 8.12 9.64
N PRO A 62 -10.28 7.67 8.44
CA PRO A 62 -10.01 8.36 7.17
C PRO A 62 -10.51 9.81 7.09
N GLY A 63 -11.54 10.15 7.87
CA GLY A 63 -12.10 11.50 7.94
C GLY A 63 -11.14 12.52 8.59
N LEU A 64 -10.11 12.07 9.30
CA LEU A 64 -9.20 12.93 10.08
C LEU A 64 -8.51 13.99 9.23
N ILE A 65 -8.06 13.64 8.02
CA ILE A 65 -7.41 14.57 7.09
C ILE A 65 -8.38 15.67 6.64
N PHE A 66 -9.66 15.33 6.47
CA PHE A 66 -10.69 16.23 5.96
C PHE A 66 -11.37 17.07 7.05
N VAL A 67 -11.14 16.76 8.32
CA VAL A 67 -11.67 17.53 9.46
C VAL A 67 -10.56 18.30 10.16
N THR A 68 -9.47 17.63 10.54
CA THR A 68 -8.38 18.20 11.33
C THR A 68 -7.59 19.23 10.55
N LEU A 69 -7.12 18.88 9.35
CA LEU A 69 -6.22 19.76 8.60
C LEU A 69 -6.88 21.06 8.14
N PRO A 70 -8.15 21.09 7.70
CA PRO A 70 -8.85 22.35 7.45
C PRO A 70 -8.90 23.26 8.68
N ASN A 71 -9.12 22.72 9.89
CA ASN A 71 -9.11 23.51 11.12
C ASN A 71 -7.72 24.10 11.44
N VAL A 72 -6.66 23.32 11.20
CA VAL A 72 -5.27 23.79 11.30
C VAL A 72 -5.04 24.95 10.34
N PHE A 73 -5.36 24.76 9.06
CA PHE A 73 -5.13 25.78 8.04
C PHE A 73 -5.92 27.06 8.35
N ASN A 74 -7.17 26.96 8.79
CA ASN A 74 -7.97 28.13 9.18
C ASN A 74 -7.33 28.97 10.30
N SER A 75 -6.55 28.35 11.17
CA SER A 75 -5.87 29.02 12.28
C SER A 75 -4.51 29.62 11.88
N MET A 76 -4.02 29.30 10.68
CA MET A 76 -2.76 29.82 10.15
C MET A 76 -2.97 31.11 9.35
N MET A 77 -2.02 32.04 9.46
CA MET A 77 -1.96 33.17 8.55
C MET A 77 -1.77 32.67 7.10
N GLY A 78 -2.65 33.10 6.19
CA GLY A 78 -2.64 32.58 4.82
C GLY A 78 -3.19 31.15 4.69
N GLY A 79 -3.97 30.68 5.67
CA GLY A 79 -4.55 29.34 5.71
C GLY A 79 -5.13 28.80 4.41
N ARG A 80 -5.87 29.65 3.68
CA ARG A 80 -6.45 29.27 2.38
C ARG A 80 -5.39 28.86 1.35
N LEU A 81 -4.24 29.54 1.32
CA LEU A 81 -3.13 29.19 0.42
C LEU A 81 -2.56 27.81 0.80
N TRP A 82 -2.23 27.63 2.08
CA TRP A 82 -1.65 26.38 2.58
C TRP A 82 -2.59 25.19 2.42
N GLY A 83 -3.88 25.35 2.73
CA GLY A 83 -4.89 24.33 2.52
C GLY A 83 -5.08 23.99 1.04
N THR A 84 -5.07 24.99 0.15
CA THR A 84 -5.16 24.76 -1.30
C THR A 84 -3.96 23.94 -1.80
N LEU A 85 -2.73 24.35 -1.44
CA LEU A 85 -1.52 23.62 -1.81
C LEU A 85 -1.52 22.19 -1.27
N PHE A 86 -1.94 22.01 -0.01
CA PHE A 86 -2.02 20.70 0.60
C PHE A 86 -2.95 19.76 -0.18
N PHE A 87 -4.19 20.17 -0.47
CA PHE A 87 -5.13 19.31 -1.19
C PHE A 87 -4.73 19.09 -2.65
N VAL A 88 -4.05 20.04 -3.30
CA VAL A 88 -3.47 19.84 -4.63
C VAL A 88 -2.38 18.76 -4.59
N PHE A 89 -1.44 18.84 -3.64
CA PHE A 89 -0.38 17.84 -3.51
C PHE A 89 -0.92 16.48 -3.06
N LEU A 90 -1.89 16.45 -2.14
CA LEU A 90 -2.59 15.22 -1.74
C LEU A 90 -3.28 14.56 -2.95
N SER A 91 -3.90 15.36 -3.82
CA SER A 91 -4.52 14.86 -5.05
C SER A 91 -3.48 14.25 -5.99
N PHE A 92 -2.33 14.89 -6.20
CA PHE A 92 -1.25 14.31 -7.00
C PHE A 92 -0.69 13.02 -6.39
N ALA A 93 -0.48 12.98 -5.07
CA ALA A 93 0.00 11.78 -4.37
C ALA A 93 -1.00 10.61 -4.45
N SER A 94 -2.29 10.91 -4.35
CA SER A 94 -3.36 9.92 -4.55
C SER A 94 -3.40 9.43 -6.01
N LEU A 95 -3.32 10.34 -6.98
CA LEU A 95 -3.32 9.99 -8.40
C LEU A 95 -2.14 9.10 -8.80
N THR A 96 -0.93 9.37 -8.33
CA THR A 96 0.24 8.51 -8.61
C THR A 96 0.06 7.10 -8.05
N THR A 97 -0.52 6.98 -6.86
CA THR A 97 -0.85 5.68 -6.23
C THR A 97 -1.90 4.92 -7.05
N VAL A 98 -2.96 5.60 -7.50
CA VAL A 98 -3.99 4.99 -8.34
C VAL A 98 -3.40 4.53 -9.68
N ILE A 99 -2.56 5.35 -10.33
CA ILE A 99 -1.89 4.99 -11.58
C ILE A 99 -1.05 3.72 -11.40
N ALA A 100 -0.36 3.55 -10.27
CA ALA A 100 0.41 2.35 -9.97
C ALA A 100 -0.44 1.08 -9.91
N VAL A 101 -1.53 1.13 -9.15
CA VAL A 101 -2.49 0.01 -9.06
C VAL A 101 -3.13 -0.26 -10.43
N PHE A 102 -3.38 0.80 -11.19
CA PHE A 102 -3.99 0.70 -12.51
C PHE A 102 -3.07 0.06 -13.55
N GLU A 103 -1.78 0.42 -13.54
CA GLU A 103 -0.78 -0.18 -14.42
C GLU A 103 -0.64 -1.68 -14.14
N HIS A 104 -0.79 -2.12 -12.88
CA HIS A 104 -0.78 -3.54 -12.55
C HIS A 104 -1.90 -4.32 -13.26
N LEU A 105 -3.13 -3.80 -13.25
CA LEU A 105 -4.26 -4.42 -13.95
C LEU A 105 -4.07 -4.43 -15.47
N ILE A 106 -3.53 -3.33 -16.02
CA ILE A 106 -3.25 -3.21 -17.45
C ILE A 106 -2.18 -4.20 -17.88
N ALA A 107 -1.06 -4.27 -17.16
CA ALA A 107 0.04 -5.18 -17.45
C ALA A 107 -0.44 -6.64 -17.42
N PHE A 108 -1.20 -7.02 -16.39
CA PHE A 108 -1.81 -8.35 -16.31
C PHE A 108 -2.71 -8.67 -17.53
N ALA A 109 -3.62 -7.76 -17.89
CA ALA A 109 -4.52 -7.98 -19.03
C ALA A 109 -3.78 -8.02 -20.38
N MET A 110 -2.66 -7.31 -20.51
CA MET A 110 -1.81 -7.36 -21.70
C MET A 110 -1.01 -8.68 -21.77
N ASP A 111 -0.44 -9.13 -20.65
CA ASP A 111 0.40 -10.31 -20.62
C ASP A 111 -0.39 -11.61 -20.67
N GLU A 112 -1.49 -11.71 -19.91
CA GLU A 112 -2.28 -12.94 -19.80
C GLU A 112 -3.37 -13.00 -20.88
N TRP A 113 -4.15 -11.93 -21.03
CA TRP A 113 -5.28 -11.90 -21.98
C TRP A 113 -4.92 -11.37 -23.36
N LYS A 114 -3.66 -10.96 -23.58
CA LYS A 114 -3.16 -10.45 -24.86
C LYS A 114 -3.96 -9.26 -25.39
N TRP A 115 -4.53 -8.44 -24.49
CA TRP A 115 -5.25 -7.24 -24.88
C TRP A 115 -4.29 -6.14 -25.34
N SER A 116 -4.76 -5.24 -26.19
CA SER A 116 -4.04 -4.00 -26.46
C SER A 116 -4.11 -3.07 -25.25
N ARG A 117 -3.05 -2.29 -24.99
CA ARG A 117 -2.98 -1.32 -23.88
C ARG A 117 -4.22 -0.42 -23.83
N LYS A 118 -4.64 0.10 -25.00
CA LYS A 118 -5.83 0.95 -25.12
C LYS A 118 -7.11 0.24 -24.63
N LYS A 119 -7.32 -1.02 -25.04
CA LYS A 119 -8.48 -1.82 -24.60
C LYS A 119 -8.41 -2.08 -23.08
N ALA A 120 -7.26 -2.50 -22.58
CA ALA A 120 -7.06 -2.75 -21.15
C ALA A 120 -7.28 -1.50 -20.30
N SER A 121 -6.80 -0.33 -20.73
CA SER A 121 -7.03 0.93 -20.02
C SER A 121 -8.50 1.34 -19.99
N TYR A 122 -9.24 1.30 -21.12
CA TYR A 122 -10.65 1.68 -21.12
C TYR A 122 -11.51 0.76 -20.25
N ILE A 123 -11.30 -0.56 -20.37
CA ILE A 123 -12.04 -1.53 -19.56
C ILE A 123 -11.66 -1.38 -18.09
N GLY A 124 -10.36 -1.22 -17.81
CA GLY A 124 -9.87 -1.00 -16.45
C GLY A 124 -10.53 0.21 -15.79
N ILE A 125 -10.71 1.33 -16.49
CA ILE A 125 -11.31 2.55 -15.91
C ILE A 125 -12.75 2.24 -15.47
N VAL A 126 -13.51 1.55 -16.32
CA VAL A 126 -14.89 1.18 -16.01
C VAL A 126 -14.95 0.21 -14.83
N VAL A 127 -14.07 -0.81 -14.81
CA VAL A 127 -14.00 -1.78 -13.72
C VAL A 127 -13.63 -1.10 -12.41
N MET A 128 -12.60 -0.25 -12.38
CA MET A 128 -12.16 0.47 -11.19
C MET A 128 -13.23 1.45 -10.69
N PHE A 129 -13.90 2.15 -11.60
CA PHE A 129 -15.00 3.05 -11.23
C PHE A 129 -16.13 2.26 -10.56
N ILE A 130 -16.56 1.15 -11.14
CA ILE A 130 -17.62 0.31 -10.56
C ILE A 130 -17.16 -0.31 -9.24
N ALA A 131 -15.92 -0.79 -9.17
CA ALA A 131 -15.35 -1.42 -7.98
C ALA A 131 -15.16 -0.45 -6.80
N SER A 132 -15.03 0.86 -7.04
CA SER A 132 -14.92 1.86 -5.97
C SER A 132 -16.27 2.39 -5.47
N LEU A 133 -17.37 2.18 -6.22
CA LEU A 133 -18.70 2.61 -5.81
C LEU A 133 -19.16 2.02 -4.46
N PRO A 134 -18.96 0.72 -4.16
CA PRO A 134 -19.36 0.17 -2.87
C PRO A 134 -18.76 0.91 -1.68
N CYS A 135 -17.46 1.20 -1.71
CA CYS A 135 -16.76 1.97 -0.68
C CYS A 135 -17.37 3.36 -0.52
N VAL A 136 -17.56 4.09 -1.62
CA VAL A 136 -18.13 5.45 -1.60
C VAL A 136 -19.57 5.45 -1.08
N LEU A 137 -20.40 4.52 -1.54
CA LEU A 137 -21.79 4.38 -1.12
C LEU A 137 -21.91 3.91 0.33
N GLY A 138 -20.93 3.16 0.83
CA GLY A 138 -20.83 2.71 2.22
C GLY A 138 -20.79 3.85 3.24
N PHE A 139 -20.24 5.01 2.87
CA PHE A 139 -20.27 6.22 3.71
C PHE A 139 -21.57 7.03 3.60
N GLY A 140 -22.52 6.61 2.76
CA GLY A 140 -23.75 7.34 2.49
C GLY A 140 -24.96 6.41 2.42
N PRO A 141 -25.55 6.18 1.22
CA PRO A 141 -26.79 5.41 1.08
C PRO A 141 -26.72 3.98 1.61
N TRP A 142 -25.54 3.37 1.64
CA TRP A 142 -25.32 1.99 2.11
C TRP A 142 -24.73 1.94 3.53
N SER A 143 -24.78 3.04 4.29
CA SER A 143 -24.30 3.10 5.69
C SER A 143 -24.97 2.10 6.65
N GLY A 144 -26.13 1.56 6.28
CA GLY A 144 -26.78 0.47 7.03
C GLY A 144 -26.18 -0.91 6.78
N PHE A 145 -25.32 -1.08 5.78
CA PHE A 145 -24.55 -2.30 5.56
C PHE A 145 -23.31 -2.29 6.44
N GLN A 146 -23.37 -3.01 7.55
CA GLN A 146 -22.35 -3.04 8.60
C GLN A 146 -21.78 -4.46 8.73
N PRO A 147 -20.80 -4.82 7.88
CA PRO A 147 -20.37 -6.21 7.67
C PRO A 147 -19.77 -6.88 8.91
N PHE A 148 -19.25 -6.12 9.86
CA PHE A 148 -18.59 -6.64 11.07
C PHE A 148 -19.21 -6.14 12.37
N GLY A 149 -20.43 -5.60 12.33
CA GLY A 149 -21.14 -5.09 13.49
C GLY A 149 -21.27 -3.57 13.52
N GLU A 150 -21.88 -3.05 14.59
CA GLU A 150 -22.29 -1.65 14.68
C GLU A 150 -21.14 -0.68 14.43
N GLY A 151 -21.36 0.27 13.52
CA GLY A 151 -20.38 1.30 13.17
C GLY A 151 -19.39 0.92 12.06
N THR A 152 -19.38 -0.34 11.61
CA THR A 152 -18.56 -0.74 10.45
C THR A 152 -19.22 -0.34 9.12
N VAL A 153 -18.41 -0.06 8.11
CA VAL A 153 -18.82 0.31 6.76
C VAL A 153 -18.16 -0.61 5.73
N VAL A 154 -18.51 -0.43 4.46
CA VAL A 154 -17.91 -1.20 3.35
C VAL A 154 -16.39 -1.08 3.30
N LEU A 155 -15.83 0.09 3.65
CA LEU A 155 -14.38 0.27 3.70
C LEU A 155 -13.70 -0.72 4.66
N ASP A 156 -14.30 -1.03 5.81
CA ASP A 156 -13.74 -1.97 6.78
C ASP A 156 -13.68 -3.39 6.20
N LEU A 157 -14.67 -3.78 5.38
CA LEU A 157 -14.67 -5.05 4.64
C LEU A 157 -13.56 -5.10 3.60
N GLU A 158 -13.39 -4.03 2.83
CA GLU A 158 -12.31 -3.95 1.84
C GLU A 158 -10.93 -3.98 2.53
N ASP A 159 -10.76 -3.25 3.64
CA ASP A 159 -9.52 -3.25 4.41
C ASP A 159 -9.24 -4.61 5.04
N PHE A 160 -10.26 -5.30 5.56
CA PHE A 160 -10.11 -6.66 6.05
C PHE A 160 -9.67 -7.65 4.95
N ILE A 161 -10.27 -7.58 3.77
CA ILE A 161 -9.91 -8.47 2.65
C ILE A 161 -8.50 -8.16 2.15
N VAL A 162 -8.15 -6.89 1.98
CA VAL A 162 -6.90 -6.50 1.34
C VAL A 162 -5.77 -6.41 2.38
N SER A 163 -5.91 -5.50 3.35
CA SER A 163 -4.85 -5.15 4.29
C SER A 163 -4.57 -6.23 5.32
N PHE A 164 -5.61 -6.88 5.85
CA PHE A 164 -5.46 -7.94 6.85
C PHE A 164 -5.18 -9.32 6.24
N ASN A 165 -5.51 -9.54 4.96
CA ASN A 165 -5.43 -10.86 4.35
C ASN A 165 -4.53 -10.91 3.11
N LEU A 166 -4.93 -10.28 2.00
CA LEU A 166 -4.20 -10.44 0.74
C LEU A 166 -2.76 -9.93 0.82
N LEU A 167 -2.52 -8.78 1.44
CA LEU A 167 -1.17 -8.21 1.52
C LEU A 167 -0.20 -9.08 2.34
N PRO A 168 -0.52 -9.51 3.58
CA PRO A 168 0.42 -10.32 4.34
C PRO A 168 0.53 -11.75 3.80
N ILE A 169 -0.58 -12.38 3.36
CA ILE A 169 -0.56 -13.72 2.77
C ILE A 169 0.23 -13.71 1.46
N GLY A 170 -0.02 -12.74 0.58
CA GLY A 170 0.73 -12.60 -0.66
C GLY A 170 2.21 -12.35 -0.41
N SER A 171 2.55 -11.54 0.59
CA SER A 171 3.95 -11.32 1.00
C SER A 171 4.61 -12.59 1.51
N LEU A 172 3.89 -13.40 2.30
CA LEU A 172 4.34 -14.71 2.76
C LEU A 172 4.62 -15.65 1.57
N ILE A 173 3.70 -15.69 0.59
CA ILE A 173 3.87 -16.48 -0.63
C ILE A 173 5.12 -16.03 -1.39
N PHE A 174 5.33 -14.73 -1.60
CA PHE A 174 6.53 -14.24 -2.27
C PHE A 174 7.82 -14.59 -1.53
N VAL A 175 7.86 -14.45 -0.21
CA VAL A 175 9.03 -14.82 0.61
C VAL A 175 9.33 -16.31 0.48
N LEU A 176 8.31 -17.16 0.60
CA LEU A 176 8.46 -18.60 0.46
C LEU A 176 8.86 -18.99 -0.97
N PHE A 177 8.31 -18.33 -1.98
CA PHE A 177 8.65 -18.56 -3.38
C PHE A 177 10.12 -18.20 -3.69
N CYS A 178 10.64 -17.10 -3.15
CA CYS A 178 12.04 -16.70 -3.32
C CYS A 178 13.03 -17.56 -2.51
N THR A 179 12.61 -18.12 -1.37
CA THR A 179 13.51 -18.88 -0.46
C THR A 179 13.44 -20.39 -0.67
N SER A 180 12.29 -20.92 -1.10
CA SER A 180 12.04 -22.36 -1.25
C SER A 180 12.60 -22.91 -2.56
N LYS A 181 13.04 -24.17 -2.51
CA LYS A 181 13.48 -24.96 -3.66
C LYS A 181 12.37 -25.25 -4.69
N TYR A 182 11.10 -25.16 -4.27
CA TYR A 182 9.94 -25.38 -5.14
C TYR A 182 9.50 -24.12 -5.89
N GLY A 183 10.07 -22.96 -5.54
CA GLY A 183 9.80 -21.70 -6.20
C GLY A 183 10.98 -21.25 -7.06
N TRP A 184 11.30 -19.96 -6.99
CA TRP A 184 12.44 -19.36 -7.67
C TRP A 184 13.78 -19.88 -7.13
N GLY A 185 13.83 -20.16 -5.83
CA GLY A 185 15.02 -20.62 -5.13
C GLY A 185 15.99 -19.49 -4.76
N TRP A 186 16.62 -19.63 -3.59
CA TRP A 186 17.47 -18.60 -2.98
C TRP A 186 18.61 -18.12 -3.90
N GLU A 187 19.31 -19.04 -4.56
CA GLU A 187 20.47 -18.71 -5.40
C GLU A 187 20.07 -17.89 -6.63
N ASN A 188 18.98 -18.27 -7.30
CA ASN A 188 18.45 -17.53 -8.43
C ASN A 188 17.91 -16.16 -8.00
N PHE A 189 17.29 -16.07 -6.82
CA PHE A 189 16.82 -14.81 -6.25
C PHE A 189 18.00 -13.86 -5.98
N ILE A 190 19.04 -14.32 -5.28
CA ILE A 190 20.24 -13.52 -4.99
C ILE A 190 20.93 -13.08 -6.27
N LYS A 191 21.05 -13.97 -7.26
CA LYS A 191 21.64 -13.65 -8.56
C LYS A 191 20.88 -12.52 -9.26
N GLU A 192 19.55 -12.61 -9.33
CA GLU A 192 18.74 -11.58 -9.97
C GLU A 192 18.76 -10.27 -9.16
N ALA A 193 18.56 -10.33 -7.84
CA ALA A 193 18.54 -9.16 -6.95
C ALA A 193 19.86 -8.36 -6.95
N ASN A 194 20.99 -9.06 -7.16
CA ASN A 194 22.32 -8.47 -7.21
C ASN A 194 22.79 -8.14 -8.63
N THR A 195 21.93 -8.22 -9.64
CA THR A 195 22.26 -7.76 -11.00
C THR A 195 22.41 -6.23 -11.00
N GLY A 196 23.45 -5.71 -11.65
CA GLY A 196 23.73 -4.27 -11.73
C GLY A 196 24.72 -3.77 -10.67
N ILE A 197 24.79 -2.44 -10.53
CA ILE A 197 25.72 -1.73 -9.65
C ILE A 197 24.96 -1.19 -8.43
N GLY A 198 25.41 -1.52 -7.22
CA GLY A 198 24.81 -1.05 -5.98
C GLY A 198 25.06 -1.98 -4.79
N PRO A 199 24.45 -1.68 -3.63
CA PRO A 199 24.55 -2.54 -2.46
C PRO A 199 23.88 -3.90 -2.74
N LYS A 200 24.61 -4.97 -2.46
CA LYS A 200 24.11 -6.33 -2.67
C LYS A 200 23.19 -6.76 -1.54
N PHE A 201 22.24 -7.62 -1.87
CA PHE A 201 21.43 -8.33 -0.92
C PHE A 201 22.31 -9.23 -0.03
N PRO A 202 22.20 -9.14 1.30
CA PRO A 202 23.08 -9.90 2.20
C PRO A 202 22.68 -11.38 2.25
N GLU A 203 23.55 -12.24 1.71
CA GLU A 203 23.32 -13.68 1.57
C GLU A 203 23.15 -14.42 2.91
N GLY A 204 23.76 -13.89 3.98
CA GLY A 204 23.62 -14.42 5.34
C GLY A 204 22.19 -14.34 5.91
N LEU A 205 21.30 -13.53 5.31
CA LEU A 205 19.90 -13.42 5.73
C LEU A 205 19.03 -14.59 5.29
N ARG A 206 19.56 -15.59 4.57
CA ARG A 206 18.78 -16.75 4.12
C ARG A 206 17.98 -17.39 5.25
N GLY A 207 18.62 -17.68 6.38
CA GLY A 207 17.95 -18.32 7.53
C GLY A 207 16.82 -17.45 8.09
N TYR A 208 17.06 -16.15 8.21
CA TYR A 208 16.06 -15.17 8.63
C TYR A 208 14.86 -15.14 7.67
N MET A 209 15.10 -15.01 6.37
CA MET A 209 14.03 -14.93 5.37
C MET A 209 13.27 -16.24 5.19
N THR A 210 13.91 -17.39 5.39
CA THR A 210 13.30 -18.70 5.17
C THR A 210 12.43 -19.13 6.36
N TYR A 211 12.83 -18.79 7.59
CA TYR A 211 12.17 -19.30 8.79
C TYR A 211 11.57 -18.19 9.66
N PHE A 212 12.36 -17.18 10.00
CA PHE A 212 11.94 -16.18 10.97
C PHE A 212 10.91 -15.19 10.39
N LEU A 213 11.14 -14.71 9.16
CA LEU A 213 10.26 -13.76 8.50
C LEU A 213 8.86 -14.35 8.22
N PRO A 214 8.71 -15.58 7.70
CA PRO A 214 7.41 -16.24 7.59
C PRO A 214 6.65 -16.34 8.91
N VAL A 215 7.35 -16.66 10.01
CA VAL A 215 6.74 -16.72 11.34
C VAL A 215 6.27 -15.35 11.79
N ILE A 216 7.06 -14.29 11.58
CA ILE A 216 6.62 -12.91 11.85
C ILE A 216 5.36 -12.57 11.07
N ILE A 217 5.34 -12.86 9.76
CA ILE A 217 4.17 -12.56 8.92
C ILE A 217 2.94 -13.32 9.41
N ALA A 218 3.10 -14.60 9.79
CA ALA A 218 2.03 -15.41 10.37
C ALA A 218 1.53 -14.85 11.72
N VAL A 219 2.44 -14.39 12.59
CA VAL A 219 2.06 -13.74 13.85
C VAL A 219 1.31 -12.43 13.59
N ILE A 220 1.76 -11.61 12.63
CA ILE A 220 1.06 -10.37 12.24
C ILE A 220 -0.35 -10.68 11.72
N LEU A 221 -0.51 -11.74 10.92
CA LEU A 221 -1.82 -12.20 10.47
C LEU A 221 -2.73 -12.55 11.66
N VAL A 222 -2.24 -13.37 12.59
CA VAL A 222 -3.02 -13.77 13.78
C VAL A 222 -3.35 -12.55 14.66
N MET A 223 -2.38 -11.67 14.92
CA MET A 223 -2.59 -10.45 15.68
C MET A 223 -3.59 -9.52 15.00
N GLY A 224 -3.53 -9.39 13.67
CA GLY A 224 -4.48 -8.61 12.90
C GLY A 224 -5.91 -9.12 13.07
N TYR A 225 -6.10 -10.44 13.03
CA TYR A 225 -7.41 -11.06 13.29
C TYR A 225 -7.90 -10.83 14.73
N ILE A 226 -7.01 -10.96 15.72
CA ILE A 226 -7.35 -10.71 17.13
C ILE A 226 -7.76 -9.25 17.31
N GLN A 227 -7.03 -8.30 16.72
CA GLN A 227 -7.35 -6.88 16.81
C GLN A 227 -8.65 -6.51 16.09
N PHE A 228 -8.95 -7.20 14.98
CA PHE A 228 -10.13 -6.89 14.16
C PHE A 228 -11.43 -7.44 14.77
N PHE A 229 -11.39 -8.63 15.40
CA PHE A 229 -12.59 -9.30 15.92
C PHE A 229 -12.69 -9.37 17.45
N GLY A 230 -11.61 -9.07 18.19
CA GLY A 230 -11.54 -9.12 19.65
C GLY A 230 -11.72 -7.75 20.29
#